data_AF-A0A1L3SPU2-F1
#
_entry.id   AF-A0A1L3SPU2-F1
#
_cell.length_a   1.000
_cell.length_b   1.000
_cell.length_c   1.000
_cell.angle_alpha   90.00
_cell.angle_beta   90.00
_cell.angle_gamma   90.00
#
_symmetry.space_group_name_H-M   'P 1'
#
loop_
_entity.id
_entity.type
_entity.pdbx_description
1 polymer ?
#
loop_
_entity_poly.entity_id
_entity_poly.type
_entity_poly.pdbx_seq_one_letter_code
_entity_poly.pdbx_strand_id
1 'polypeptide(L)'
;MKKLMDIENSAGLTLGGLQVAHVVRQEEWCPDQKPGLSFRGNEMAGEVGETIEALYDHIAELGKAAGRSSNVVKKLERERYGWRGSRATKAHLAEELADVVHTAVLCAITSGIDLEAAVIQKFNATSQKNGLATLLPVPPAEGGKPDRASAIVGRPSAASGEAAASEGQNK
;
A
#
# COMPACT_ATOMS: atom_id res chain seq x y z
N MET A 1 8.74 38.95 -20.64
CA MET A 1 8.50 37.79 -21.54
C MET A 1 8.95 36.53 -20.83
N LYS A 2 8.03 35.79 -20.20
CA LYS A 2 8.28 34.46 -19.61
C LYS A 2 7.20 33.56 -20.20
N LYS A 3 7.52 32.93 -21.32
CA LYS A 3 6.60 32.05 -22.07
C LYS A 3 7.38 30.80 -22.47
N LEU A 4 7.41 29.82 -21.58
CA LEU A 4 7.86 28.44 -21.73
C LEU A 4 7.47 27.77 -20.41
N MET A 5 6.59 26.78 -20.31
CA MET A 5 5.82 26.01 -21.27
C MET A 5 4.56 25.59 -20.52
N ASP A 6 3.41 25.75 -21.16
CA ASP A 6 2.23 24.97 -20.86
C ASP A 6 2.61 23.49 -21.07
N ILE A 7 2.80 22.72 -19.98
CA ILE A 7 2.88 21.26 -20.06
C ILE A 7 1.46 20.73 -19.94
N GLU A 8 0.65 21.02 -20.96
CA GLU A 8 -0.30 20.04 -21.44
C GLU A 8 0.50 19.04 -22.27
N ASN A 9 1.07 18.02 -21.63
CA ASN A 9 1.66 16.90 -22.36
C ASN A 9 1.10 15.59 -21.80
N SER A 10 0.22 15.00 -22.61
CA SER A 10 -0.30 13.64 -22.48
C SER A 10 0.76 12.56 -22.79
N ALA A 11 2.03 12.94 -22.90
CA ALA A 11 3.15 12.00 -22.91
C ALA A 11 3.46 11.62 -21.45
N GLY A 12 3.13 10.38 -21.06
CA GLY A 12 3.50 9.84 -19.75
C GLY A 12 5.00 9.92 -19.48
N LEU A 13 5.40 9.71 -18.22
CA LEU A 13 6.79 9.65 -17.79
C LEU A 13 7.60 8.71 -18.71
N THR A 14 8.69 9.22 -19.30
CA THR A 14 9.66 8.41 -20.03
C THR A 14 10.93 8.22 -19.20
N LEU A 15 11.62 7.10 -19.35
CA LEU A 15 12.90 6.87 -18.66
C LEU A 15 13.96 7.92 -19.04
N GLY A 16 13.96 8.38 -20.30
CA GLY A 16 14.84 9.46 -20.74
C GLY A 16 14.52 10.79 -20.05
N GLY A 17 13.23 11.14 -19.89
CA GLY A 17 12.81 12.31 -19.13
C GLY A 17 13.18 12.21 -17.64
N LEU A 18 13.06 11.02 -17.06
CA LEU A 18 13.46 10.75 -15.67
C LEU A 18 14.97 10.91 -15.46
N GLN A 19 15.80 10.44 -16.40
CA GLN A 19 17.25 10.62 -16.35
C GLN A 19 17.66 12.10 -16.36
N VAL A 20 17.05 12.90 -17.24
CA VAL A 20 17.28 14.35 -17.30
C VAL A 20 16.90 15.01 -15.98
N ALA A 21 15.75 14.65 -15.41
CA ALA A 21 15.32 15.16 -14.11
C ALA A 21 16.29 14.78 -12.97
N HIS A 22 16.82 13.55 -12.96
CA HIS A 22 17.79 13.12 -11.96
C HIS A 22 19.12 13.87 -12.04
N VAL A 23 19.61 14.18 -13.25
CA VAL A 23 20.83 14.98 -13.42
C VAL A 23 20.65 16.38 -12.83
N VAL A 24 19.55 17.05 -13.16
CA VAL A 24 19.23 18.39 -12.62
C VAL A 24 19.13 18.33 -11.10
N ARG A 25 18.35 17.38 -10.56
CA ARG A 25 18.15 17.23 -9.11
C ARG A 25 19.45 16.89 -8.38
N GLN A 26 20.37 16.15 -8.99
CA GLN A 26 21.63 15.80 -8.35
C GLN A 26 22.50 17.04 -8.08
N GLU A 27 22.55 17.96 -9.04
CA GLU A 27 23.28 19.22 -8.90
C GLU A 27 22.62 20.14 -7.85
N GLU A 28 21.28 20.09 -7.70
CA GLU A 28 20.55 20.80 -6.64
C GLU A 28 20.78 20.21 -5.25
N TRP A 29 20.75 18.88 -5.15
CA TRP A 29 20.79 18.16 -3.88
C TRP A 29 22.20 18.11 -3.29
N CYS A 30 23.21 18.00 -4.14
CA CYS A 30 24.61 17.80 -3.77
C CYS A 30 25.53 18.62 -4.71
N PRO A 31 25.50 19.96 -4.63
CA PRO A 31 26.26 20.82 -5.54
C PRO A 31 27.79 20.59 -5.47
N ASP A 32 28.27 20.08 -4.34
CA ASP A 32 29.69 19.91 -4.06
C ASP A 32 30.14 18.43 -4.16
N GLN A 33 29.20 17.51 -4.39
CA GLN A 33 29.43 16.07 -4.29
C GLN A 33 29.00 15.35 -5.57
N LYS A 34 29.92 14.55 -6.12
CA LYS A 34 29.67 13.73 -7.33
C LYS A 34 29.80 12.26 -6.96
N PRO A 35 28.70 11.60 -6.55
CA PRO A 35 28.76 10.22 -6.07
C PRO A 35 29.20 9.30 -7.21
N GLY A 36 30.23 8.51 -6.96
CA GLY A 36 30.73 7.51 -7.90
C GLY A 36 29.81 6.30 -8.03
N LEU A 37 30.07 5.48 -9.04
CA LEU A 37 29.28 4.26 -9.32
C LEU A 37 29.21 3.30 -8.12
N SER A 38 30.27 3.19 -7.31
CA SER A 38 30.27 2.35 -6.11
C SER A 38 29.24 2.81 -5.08
N PHE A 39 29.11 4.11 -4.86
CA PHE A 39 28.09 4.66 -3.97
C PHE A 39 26.69 4.45 -4.53
N ARG A 40 26.48 4.76 -5.82
CA ARG A 40 25.18 4.55 -6.49
C ARG A 40 24.73 3.09 -6.49
N GLY A 41 25.67 2.17 -6.67
CA GLY A 41 25.41 0.74 -6.58
C GLY A 41 24.98 0.32 -5.18
N ASN A 42 25.58 0.89 -4.13
CA ASN A 42 25.18 0.66 -2.75
C ASN A 42 23.85 1.31 -2.39
N GLU A 43 23.54 2.51 -2.90
CA GLU A 43 22.21 3.12 -2.76
C GLU A 43 21.14 2.21 -3.36
N MET A 44 21.34 1.77 -4.62
CA MET A 44 20.42 0.82 -5.27
C MET A 44 20.28 -0.47 -4.46
N ALA A 45 21.38 -1.04 -3.97
CA ALA A 45 21.34 -2.25 -3.14
C ALA A 45 20.60 -2.02 -1.82
N GLY A 46 20.72 -0.84 -1.22
CA GLY A 46 19.98 -0.43 -0.03
C GLY A 46 18.47 -0.38 -0.27
N GLU A 47 18.04 0.32 -1.32
CA GLU A 47 16.61 0.40 -1.71
C GLU A 47 16.01 -0.99 -2.03
N VAL A 48 16.79 -1.86 -2.69
CA VAL A 48 16.42 -3.27 -2.90
C VAL A 48 16.31 -4.01 -1.56
N GLY A 49 17.24 -3.78 -0.64
CA GLY A 49 17.21 -4.34 0.72
C GLY A 49 15.96 -3.93 1.50
N GLU A 50 15.63 -2.64 1.52
CA GLU A 50 14.42 -2.10 2.18
C GLU A 50 13.15 -2.70 1.57
N THR A 51 13.10 -2.84 0.24
CA THR A 51 11.99 -3.52 -0.44
C THR A 51 11.86 -4.99 0.02
N ILE A 52 12.98 -5.70 0.13
CA ILE A 52 13.00 -7.10 0.60
C ILE A 52 12.57 -7.19 2.07
N GLU A 53 13.02 -6.27 2.92
CA GLU A 53 12.64 -6.21 4.33
C GLU A 53 11.12 -6.04 4.48
N ALA A 54 10.53 -5.08 3.77
CA ALA A 54 9.09 -4.86 3.77
C ALA A 54 8.31 -6.11 3.31
N LEU A 55 8.79 -6.79 2.26
CA LEU A 55 8.18 -8.04 1.79
C LEU A 55 8.30 -9.17 2.83
N TYR A 56 9.44 -9.28 3.49
CA TYR A 56 9.68 -10.29 4.50
C TYR A 56 8.76 -10.13 5.72
N ASP A 57 8.57 -8.89 6.19
CA ASP A 57 7.68 -8.58 7.31
C ASP A 57 6.23 -8.98 7.01
N HIS A 58 5.74 -8.65 5.81
CA HIS A 58 4.40 -9.08 5.37
C HIS A 58 4.25 -10.60 5.32
N ILE A 59 5.25 -11.31 4.80
CA ILE A 59 5.25 -12.78 4.74
C ILE A 59 5.29 -13.39 6.15
N ALA A 60 6.12 -12.83 7.04
CA ALA A 60 6.25 -13.30 8.41
C ALA A 60 4.95 -13.12 9.20
N GLU A 61 4.29 -11.99 9.07
CA GLU A 61 3.00 -11.74 9.74
C GLU A 61 1.88 -12.66 9.23
N LEU A 62 1.82 -12.89 7.91
CA LEU A 62 0.87 -13.85 7.34
C LEU A 62 1.11 -15.27 7.88
N GLY A 63 2.38 -15.69 7.97
CA GLY A 63 2.76 -16.99 8.52
C GLY A 63 2.37 -17.15 10.00
N LYS A 64 2.57 -16.10 10.81
CA LYS A 64 2.16 -16.08 12.22
C LYS A 64 0.63 -16.20 12.35
N ALA A 65 -0.14 -15.42 11.60
CA ALA A 65 -1.60 -15.45 11.65
C ALA A 65 -2.18 -16.83 11.28
N ALA A 66 -1.66 -17.44 10.20
CA ALA A 66 -2.06 -18.80 9.79
C ALA A 66 -1.73 -19.86 10.86
N GLY A 67 -0.54 -19.75 11.48
CA GLY A 67 -0.11 -20.63 12.57
C GLY A 67 -0.99 -20.51 13.82
N ARG A 68 -1.34 -19.29 14.23
CA ARG A 68 -2.23 -19.05 15.38
C ARG A 68 -3.62 -19.61 15.16
N SER A 69 -4.24 -19.31 14.01
CA SER A 69 -5.53 -19.89 13.60
C SER A 69 -5.53 -21.42 13.64
N SER A 70 -4.53 -22.07 13.03
CA SER A 70 -4.40 -23.53 13.01
C SER A 70 -4.25 -24.12 14.42
N ASN A 71 -3.52 -23.43 15.30
CA ASN A 71 -3.33 -23.86 16.68
C ASN A 71 -4.64 -23.78 17.49
N VAL A 72 -5.47 -22.77 17.25
CA VAL A 72 -6.79 -22.65 17.87
C VAL A 72 -7.74 -23.74 17.38
N VAL A 73 -7.82 -23.98 16.07
CA VAL A 73 -8.62 -25.08 15.48
C VAL A 73 -8.26 -26.42 16.11
N LYS A 74 -6.96 -26.72 16.20
CA LYS A 74 -6.46 -27.94 16.86
C LYS A 74 -6.93 -28.04 18.32
N LYS A 75 -6.93 -26.95 19.08
CA LYS A 75 -7.37 -26.93 20.49
C LYS A 75 -8.90 -27.12 20.63
N LEU A 76 -9.68 -26.64 19.67
CA LEU A 76 -11.14 -26.88 19.62
C LEU A 76 -11.47 -28.33 19.27
N GLU A 77 -10.76 -28.94 18.34
CA GLU A 77 -10.97 -30.36 18.01
C GLU A 77 -10.59 -31.28 19.19
N ARG A 78 -9.55 -30.92 19.97
CA ARG A 78 -9.25 -31.65 21.22
C ARG A 78 -10.40 -31.60 22.22
N GLU A 79 -11.10 -30.46 22.32
CA GLU A 79 -12.30 -30.35 23.16
C GLU A 79 -13.39 -31.27 22.65
N ARG A 80 -13.68 -31.20 21.35
CA ARG A 80 -14.74 -31.98 20.70
C ARG A 80 -14.57 -33.48 20.85
N TYR A 81 -13.34 -33.99 20.79
CA TYR A 81 -13.04 -35.43 20.85
C TYR A 81 -12.45 -35.90 22.19
N GLY A 82 -12.35 -35.03 23.19
CA GLY A 82 -11.81 -35.40 24.50
C GLY A 82 -10.31 -35.73 24.53
N TRP A 83 -9.53 -35.25 23.55
CA TRP A 83 -8.09 -35.52 23.48
C TRP A 83 -7.30 -34.75 24.55
N ARG A 84 -6.16 -35.27 25.01
CA ARG A 84 -5.31 -34.58 26.00
C ARG A 84 -4.71 -33.28 25.43
N GLY A 85 -4.54 -32.25 26.27
CA GLY A 85 -3.87 -30.97 25.94
C GLY A 85 -4.68 -29.72 26.24
N SER A 86 -4.11 -28.54 25.98
CA SER A 86 -4.80 -27.25 26.19
C SER A 86 -5.99 -27.03 25.24
N ARG A 87 -6.95 -26.19 25.66
CA ARG A 87 -8.19 -25.83 24.97
C ARG A 87 -8.19 -24.38 24.52
N ALA A 88 -9.10 -24.06 23.60
CA ALA A 88 -9.40 -22.72 23.17
C ALA A 88 -10.92 -22.57 23.05
N THR A 89 -11.38 -21.32 22.99
CA THR A 89 -12.81 -21.00 22.85
C THR A 89 -13.11 -20.65 21.39
N LYS A 90 -14.39 -20.66 21.02
CA LYS A 90 -14.83 -20.14 19.72
C LYS A 90 -14.49 -18.66 19.55
N ALA A 91 -14.47 -17.89 20.66
CA ALA A 91 -14.07 -16.49 20.66
C ALA A 91 -12.60 -16.33 20.25
N HIS A 92 -11.68 -17.12 20.81
CA HIS A 92 -10.27 -17.11 20.37
C HIS A 92 -10.11 -17.51 18.89
N LEU A 93 -10.95 -18.41 18.36
CA LEU A 93 -10.88 -18.73 16.94
C LEU A 93 -11.36 -17.57 16.07
N ALA A 94 -12.42 -16.89 16.50
CA ALA A 94 -12.97 -15.74 15.79
C ALA A 94 -11.94 -14.59 15.70
N GLU A 95 -11.22 -14.30 16.79
CA GLU A 95 -10.14 -13.30 16.79
C GLU A 95 -9.03 -13.65 15.79
N GLU A 96 -8.55 -14.89 15.82
CA GLU A 96 -7.45 -15.30 14.92
C GLU A 96 -7.89 -15.39 13.45
N LEU A 97 -9.15 -15.76 13.19
CA LEU A 97 -9.71 -15.71 11.83
C LEU A 97 -9.90 -14.26 11.35
N ALA A 98 -10.26 -13.34 12.24
CA ALA A 98 -10.35 -11.92 11.92
C ALA A 98 -8.97 -11.36 11.56
N ASP A 99 -7.91 -11.72 12.29
CA ASP A 99 -6.53 -11.33 11.97
C ASP A 99 -6.11 -11.77 10.55
N VAL A 100 -6.49 -12.97 10.13
CA VAL A 100 -6.22 -13.46 8.76
C VAL A 100 -6.94 -12.61 7.71
N VAL A 101 -8.21 -12.25 7.95
CA VAL A 101 -8.96 -11.38 7.03
C VAL A 101 -8.35 -9.97 6.99
N HIS A 102 -8.03 -9.39 8.15
CA HIS A 102 -7.41 -8.07 8.24
C HIS A 102 -6.08 -8.00 7.50
N THR A 103 -5.20 -8.99 7.71
CA THR A 103 -3.90 -9.04 7.03
C THR A 103 -4.04 -9.24 5.52
N ALA A 104 -4.99 -10.06 5.06
CA ALA A 104 -5.30 -10.18 3.63
C ALA A 104 -5.79 -8.87 3.00
N VAL A 105 -6.64 -8.10 3.72
CA VAL A 105 -7.08 -6.76 3.29
C VAL A 105 -5.91 -5.79 3.19
N LEU A 106 -5.00 -5.78 4.18
CA LEU A 106 -3.82 -4.92 4.15
C LEU A 106 -2.91 -5.23 2.95
N CYS A 107 -2.66 -6.51 2.66
CA CYS A 107 -1.91 -6.92 1.48
C CYS A 107 -2.58 -6.45 0.17
N ALA A 108 -3.91 -6.54 0.10
CA ALA A 108 -4.66 -6.09 -1.08
C ALA A 108 -4.58 -4.57 -1.27
N ILE A 109 -4.69 -3.79 -0.19
CA ILE A 109 -4.50 -2.33 -0.21
C ILE A 109 -3.12 -1.98 -0.76
N THR A 110 -2.07 -2.57 -0.19
CA THR A 110 -0.68 -2.31 -0.61
C THR A 110 -0.44 -2.69 -2.08
N SER A 111 -1.10 -3.74 -2.56
CA SER A 111 -0.95 -4.25 -3.93
C SER A 111 -1.90 -3.59 -4.93
N GLY A 112 -2.76 -2.64 -4.52
CA GLY A 112 -3.77 -2.03 -5.39
C GLY A 112 -4.85 -3.01 -5.87
N ILE A 113 -5.13 -4.06 -5.11
CA ILE A 113 -6.12 -5.10 -5.45
C ILE A 113 -7.46 -4.77 -4.80
N ASP A 114 -8.53 -4.78 -5.61
CA ASP A 114 -9.90 -4.84 -5.10
C ASP A 114 -10.20 -6.26 -4.60
N LEU A 115 -9.98 -6.47 -3.30
CA LEU A 115 -10.12 -7.80 -2.68
C LEU A 115 -11.58 -8.29 -2.70
N GLU A 116 -12.55 -7.39 -2.56
CA GLU A 116 -13.97 -7.76 -2.58
C GLU A 116 -14.34 -8.32 -3.95
N ALA A 117 -14.03 -7.58 -5.02
CA ALA A 117 -14.27 -8.04 -6.39
C ALA A 117 -13.56 -9.37 -6.68
N ALA A 118 -12.30 -9.51 -6.26
CA ALA A 118 -11.52 -10.74 -6.46
C ALA A 118 -12.13 -11.96 -5.75
N VAL A 119 -12.59 -11.80 -4.50
CA VAL A 119 -13.25 -12.86 -3.73
C VAL A 119 -14.56 -13.29 -4.39
N ILE A 120 -15.38 -12.33 -4.81
CA ILE A 120 -16.66 -12.60 -5.47
C ILE A 120 -16.45 -13.32 -6.80
N GLN A 121 -15.52 -12.85 -7.63
CA GLN A 121 -15.17 -13.53 -8.88
C GLN A 121 -14.71 -14.95 -8.64
N LYS A 122 -13.82 -15.18 -7.66
CA LYS A 122 -13.29 -16.52 -7.37
C LYS A 122 -14.37 -17.48 -6.90
N PHE A 123 -15.27 -17.04 -6.02
CA PHE A 123 -16.40 -17.84 -5.56
C PHE A 123 -17.29 -18.24 -6.74
N ASN A 124 -17.72 -17.25 -7.54
CA ASN A 124 -18.62 -17.46 -8.68
C ASN A 124 -18.01 -18.38 -9.74
N ALA A 125 -16.73 -18.18 -10.09
CA ALA A 125 -16.03 -19.04 -11.02
C ALA A 125 -15.96 -20.49 -10.54
N THR A 126 -15.79 -20.71 -9.23
CA THR A 126 -15.77 -22.06 -8.63
C THR A 126 -17.15 -22.71 -8.66
N SER A 127 -18.20 -21.97 -8.33
CA SER A 127 -19.58 -22.46 -8.44
C SER A 127 -19.93 -22.89 -9.86
N GLN A 128 -19.63 -22.03 -10.85
CA GLN A 128 -19.88 -22.31 -12.26
C GLN A 128 -19.12 -23.54 -12.75
N LYS A 129 -17.83 -23.63 -12.41
CA LYS A 129 -16.97 -24.78 -12.78
C LYS A 129 -17.56 -26.11 -12.31
N ASN A 130 -18.26 -26.13 -11.18
CA ASN A 130 -18.81 -27.35 -10.57
C ASN A 130 -20.33 -27.49 -10.76
N GLY A 131 -20.97 -26.63 -11.57
CA GLY A 131 -22.42 -26.69 -11.80
C GLY A 131 -23.27 -26.36 -10.55
N LEU A 132 -22.73 -25.59 -9.61
CA LEU A 132 -23.44 -25.19 -8.38
C LEU A 132 -24.33 -23.98 -8.64
N ALA A 133 -25.53 -23.98 -8.05
CA ALA A 133 -26.53 -22.92 -8.26
C ALA A 133 -26.24 -21.62 -7.50
N THR A 134 -25.45 -21.68 -6.42
CA THR A 134 -25.20 -20.53 -5.55
C THR A 134 -24.12 -19.62 -6.12
N LEU A 135 -24.44 -18.32 -6.26
CA LEU A 135 -23.53 -17.26 -6.69
C LEU A 135 -23.62 -16.08 -5.72
N LEU A 136 -22.50 -15.38 -5.52
CA LEU A 136 -22.46 -14.10 -4.83
C LEU A 136 -22.83 -12.98 -5.80
N PRO A 137 -23.56 -11.94 -5.33
CA PRO A 137 -23.88 -10.78 -6.13
C PRO A 137 -22.60 -10.05 -6.53
N VAL A 138 -22.48 -9.69 -7.82
CA VAL A 138 -21.39 -8.84 -8.30
C VAL A 138 -21.77 -7.39 -8.01
N PRO A 139 -20.97 -6.61 -7.28
CA PRO A 139 -21.24 -5.20 -7.05
C PRO A 139 -21.31 -4.47 -8.39
N PRO A 140 -22.21 -3.50 -8.58
CA PRO A 140 -22.20 -2.67 -9.76
C PRO A 140 -20.83 -1.99 -9.88
N ALA A 141 -20.24 -2.01 -11.08
CA ALA A 141 -18.99 -1.29 -11.32
C ALA A 141 -19.20 0.18 -10.94
N GLU A 142 -18.60 0.63 -9.84
CA GLU A 142 -18.66 2.06 -9.50
C GLU A 142 -18.01 2.82 -10.66
N GLY A 143 -18.82 3.60 -11.38
CA GLY A 143 -18.33 4.54 -12.37
C GLY A 143 -17.25 5.41 -11.76
N GLY A 144 -16.10 5.46 -12.45
CA GLY A 144 -14.83 6.04 -12.02
C GLY A 144 -14.93 7.07 -10.90
N LYS A 145 -14.42 6.71 -9.73
CA LYS A 145 -14.00 7.68 -8.72
C LYS A 145 -12.47 7.70 -8.68
N PRO A 146 -11.89 8.91 -8.53
CA PRO A 146 -10.47 9.11 -8.65
C PRO A 146 -9.72 8.39 -7.53
N ASP A 147 -8.52 7.95 -7.88
CA ASP A 147 -7.52 7.31 -7.06
C ASP A 147 -7.49 7.86 -5.62
N ARG A 148 -7.81 7.03 -4.62
CA ARG A 148 -7.88 7.42 -3.21
C ARG A 148 -6.50 7.64 -2.58
N ALA A 149 -5.41 7.49 -3.34
CA ALA A 149 -4.08 7.96 -2.94
C ALA A 149 -4.01 9.48 -2.69
N SER A 150 -4.99 10.28 -3.15
CA SER A 150 -4.95 11.75 -3.05
C SER A 150 -5.63 12.37 -1.82
N ALA A 151 -6.21 11.59 -0.89
CA ALA A 151 -7.11 12.14 0.14
C ALA A 151 -6.49 12.39 1.54
N ILE A 152 -5.20 12.12 1.76
CA ILE A 152 -4.60 12.18 3.12
C ILE A 152 -4.09 13.58 3.54
N VAL A 153 -4.03 14.60 2.67
CA VAL A 153 -3.55 15.93 3.09
C VAL A 153 -4.60 17.03 2.91
N GLY A 154 -5.57 17.04 3.82
CA GLY A 154 -6.42 18.19 4.12
C GLY A 154 -5.73 19.11 5.15
N ARG A 155 -5.38 20.32 4.70
CA ARG A 155 -4.77 21.46 5.43
C ARG A 155 -5.54 21.85 6.71
N PRO A 156 -4.92 22.65 7.60
CA PRO A 156 -5.25 24.08 7.53
C PRO A 156 -4.03 25.00 7.55
N SER A 157 -4.14 26.04 6.72
CA SER A 157 -3.29 27.22 6.71
C SER A 157 -3.75 28.15 7.83
N ALA A 158 -2.84 28.50 8.74
CA ALA A 158 -2.95 29.70 9.56
C ALA A 158 -1.76 30.60 9.22
N ALA A 159 -2.09 31.78 8.68
CA ALA A 159 -1.14 32.82 8.36
C ALA A 159 -0.61 33.46 9.64
N SER A 160 0.70 33.45 9.84
CA SER A 160 1.42 34.37 10.73
C SER A 160 2.11 35.42 9.85
N GLY A 161 1.44 36.55 9.63
CA GLY A 161 2.08 37.76 9.14
C GLY A 161 2.51 38.59 10.34
N GLU A 162 3.82 38.64 10.60
CA GLU A 162 4.40 39.60 11.53
C GLU A 162 5.42 40.47 10.77
N ALA A 163 5.14 41.77 10.80
CA ALA A 163 6.01 42.94 10.72
C ALA A 163 7.24 42.95 9.78
N ALA A 164 7.28 43.94 8.88
CA ALA A 164 8.32 44.99 8.92
C ALA A 164 7.96 46.19 8.01
N ALA A 165 8.26 47.37 8.54
CA ALA A 165 8.09 48.70 7.95
C ALA A 165 9.08 49.00 6.81
N SER A 166 8.70 49.87 5.86
CA SER A 166 9.21 51.25 5.76
C SER A 166 8.71 51.99 4.50
N GLU A 167 8.36 53.26 4.72
CA GLU A 167 8.44 54.49 3.90
C GLU A 167 8.80 54.35 2.40
N GLY A 168 8.23 55.06 1.42
CA GLY A 168 7.37 56.24 1.35
C GLY A 168 7.59 56.89 -0.03
N GLN A 169 6.58 57.57 -0.60
CA GLN A 169 6.66 58.78 -1.47
C GLN A 169 5.42 58.96 -2.39
N ASN A 170 4.93 60.22 -2.42
CA ASN A 170 4.05 60.89 -3.40
C ASN A 170 2.58 60.45 -3.41
N LYS A 171 1.56 61.29 -3.13
CA LYS A 171 1.36 62.74 -3.23
C LYS A 171 0.35 63.17 -2.16
#